data_AF-A0A497J4N6-F1
#
_entry.id   AF-A0A497J4N6-F1
#
_cell.length_a   1.000
_cell.length_b   1.000
_cell.length_c   1.000
_cell.angle_alpha   90.00
_cell.angle_beta   90.00
_cell.angle_gamma   90.00
#
_symmetry.space_group_name_H-M   'P 1'
#
loop_
_entity.id
_entity.type
_entity.pdbx_description
1 polymer ?
#
loop_
_entity_poly.entity_id
_entity_poly.type
_entity_poly.pdbx_seq_one_letter_code
_entity_poly.pdbx_strand_id
1 'polypeptide(L)'
;MEEFSKVLKQLNDFLDSIKPGVGPSPKFTASHAIMCLYIIAEKQPIGRKKLSAELGIGEGSARSLLARLKRLGLLDISKKGLMLNKQGEEFLKRLSLLISPPKRVSAEKIAISRISTAILVRGVAEKVGNGMRVRDAAVSQGASGATTLIFMGGKLQIPGVSQDAETDFPEEVGSLVEELKPREGDAIILGTAERWRDAELGAIAGALSLLGVGW
;
A
#
# COMPACT_ATOMS: atom_id res chain seq x y z
N MET A 1 -8.43 -19.68 -4.42
CA MET A 1 -8.92 -18.73 -5.44
C MET A 1 -10.21 -18.03 -5.00
N GLU A 2 -11.23 -18.75 -4.51
CA GLU A 2 -12.51 -18.16 -4.10
C GLU A 2 -12.40 -17.09 -2.99
N GLU A 3 -11.62 -17.36 -1.94
CA GLU A 3 -11.40 -16.39 -0.86
C GLU A 3 -10.69 -15.13 -1.35
N PHE A 4 -9.65 -15.27 -2.17
CA PHE A 4 -8.94 -14.14 -2.78
C PHE A 4 -9.89 -13.24 -3.58
N SER A 5 -10.72 -13.82 -4.46
CA SER A 5 -11.70 -13.08 -5.24
C SER A 5 -12.74 -12.36 -4.37
N LYS A 6 -13.18 -13.00 -3.28
CA LYS A 6 -14.12 -12.38 -2.33
C LYS A 6 -13.51 -11.19 -1.60
N VAL A 7 -12.27 -11.31 -1.13
CA VAL A 7 -11.56 -10.21 -0.46
C VAL A 7 -11.24 -9.08 -1.45
N LEU A 8 -10.85 -9.40 -2.68
CA LEU A 8 -10.61 -8.41 -3.73
C LEU A 8 -11.88 -7.62 -4.06
N LYS A 9 -13.03 -8.30 -4.15
CA LYS A 9 -14.32 -7.65 -4.30
C LYS A 9 -14.62 -6.73 -3.11
N GLN A 10 -14.43 -7.21 -1.88
CA GLN A 10 -14.63 -6.38 -0.67
C GLN A 10 -13.73 -5.14 -0.65
N LEU A 11 -12.47 -5.27 -1.08
CA LEU A 11 -11.56 -4.14 -1.23
C LEU A 11 -12.10 -3.16 -2.29
N ASN A 12 -12.54 -3.64 -3.44
CA ASN A 12 -13.10 -2.78 -4.48
C ASN A 12 -14.36 -2.04 -4.01
N ASP A 13 -15.28 -2.73 -3.34
CA ASP A 13 -16.51 -2.14 -2.80
C ASP A 13 -16.20 -1.07 -1.73
N PHE A 14 -15.20 -1.33 -0.87
CA PHE A 14 -14.69 -0.35 0.09
C PHE A 14 -14.15 0.89 -0.61
N LEU A 15 -13.27 0.68 -1.59
CA LEU A 15 -12.64 1.69 -2.42
C LEU A 15 -13.67 2.56 -3.16
N ASP A 16 -14.69 1.96 -3.75
CA ASP A 16 -15.81 2.67 -4.38
C ASP A 16 -16.62 3.48 -3.36
N SER A 17 -16.84 2.95 -2.16
CA SER A 17 -17.60 3.64 -1.11
C SER A 17 -16.87 4.85 -0.52
N ILE A 18 -15.54 4.90 -0.62
CA ILE A 18 -14.73 6.05 -0.19
C ILE A 18 -14.40 7.02 -1.32
N LYS A 19 -14.74 6.72 -2.58
CA LYS A 19 -14.51 7.61 -3.73
C LYS A 19 -15.17 8.97 -3.53
N PRO A 20 -14.52 10.07 -3.92
CA PRO A 20 -15.14 11.40 -3.98
C PRO A 20 -16.54 11.37 -4.62
N GLY A 21 -17.51 12.04 -3.99
CA GLY A 21 -18.82 12.26 -4.61
C GLY A 21 -18.79 13.50 -5.51
N VAL A 22 -19.96 13.96 -5.94
CA VAL A 22 -20.11 15.16 -6.78
C VAL A 22 -19.80 16.42 -5.97
N GLY A 23 -18.77 17.18 -6.37
CA GLY A 23 -18.26 18.38 -5.67
C GLY A 23 -16.76 18.58 -5.89
N PRO A 24 -16.12 19.59 -5.25
CA PRO A 24 -14.67 19.78 -5.35
C PRO A 24 -13.93 18.51 -4.92
N SER A 25 -12.99 18.06 -5.75
CA SER A 25 -12.24 16.83 -5.49
C SER A 25 -11.58 16.88 -4.11
N PRO A 26 -11.87 15.94 -3.20
CA PRO A 26 -11.12 15.74 -1.98
C PRO A 26 -9.65 15.57 -2.32
N LYS A 27 -8.76 16.21 -1.56
CA LYS A 27 -7.31 16.05 -1.74
C LYS A 27 -6.80 14.75 -1.10
N PHE A 28 -7.50 13.63 -1.29
CA PHE A 28 -7.08 12.30 -0.87
C PHE A 28 -7.45 11.26 -1.94
N THR A 29 -6.70 10.18 -1.98
CA THR A 29 -6.80 9.11 -3.00
C THR A 29 -7.13 7.77 -2.36
N ALA A 30 -7.27 6.71 -3.17
CA ALA A 30 -7.37 5.33 -2.69
C ALA A 30 -6.22 4.97 -1.73
N SER A 31 -4.99 5.34 -2.09
CA SER A 31 -3.80 5.06 -1.28
C SER A 31 -3.87 5.71 0.09
N HIS A 32 -4.39 6.94 0.19
CA HIS A 32 -4.56 7.63 1.47
C HIS A 32 -5.53 6.91 2.40
N ALA A 33 -6.59 6.30 1.86
CA ALA A 33 -7.56 5.59 2.69
C ALA A 33 -7.02 4.28 3.26
N ILE A 34 -6.28 3.52 2.44
CA ILE A 34 -5.57 2.32 2.91
C ILE A 34 -4.50 2.71 3.94
N MET A 35 -3.69 3.73 3.63
CA MET A 35 -2.66 4.23 4.54
C MET A 35 -3.25 4.74 5.86
N CYS A 36 -4.42 5.38 5.82
CA CYS A 36 -5.13 5.85 7.02
C CYS A 36 -5.46 4.70 7.97
N LEU A 37 -5.93 3.57 7.44
CA LEU A 37 -6.25 2.39 8.26
C LEU A 37 -4.98 1.81 8.89
N TYR A 38 -3.89 1.69 8.13
CA TYR A 38 -2.61 1.20 8.67
C TYR A 38 -2.02 2.12 9.74
N ILE A 39 -2.02 3.45 9.53
CA ILE A 39 -1.55 4.41 10.53
C ILE A 39 -2.38 4.32 11.82
N ILE A 40 -3.71 4.21 11.70
CA ILE A 40 -4.56 4.07 12.89
C ILE A 40 -4.27 2.73 13.58
N ALA A 41 -4.19 1.62 12.86
CA ALA A 41 -3.87 0.32 13.45
C ALA A 41 -2.56 0.32 14.25
N GLU A 42 -1.53 0.97 13.71
CA GLU A 42 -0.20 1.05 14.33
C GLU A 42 -0.16 2.02 15.53
N LYS A 43 -0.82 3.18 15.41
CA LYS A 43 -0.64 4.32 16.33
C LYS A 43 -1.86 4.62 17.20
N GLN A 44 -2.91 3.80 17.15
CA GLN A 44 -4.14 4.04 17.89
C GLN A 44 -3.92 4.02 19.42
N PRO A 45 -4.58 4.92 20.16
CA PRO A 45 -5.44 6.01 19.67
C PRO A 45 -4.63 7.18 19.09
N ILE A 46 -4.99 7.65 17.88
CA ILE A 46 -4.32 8.79 17.21
C ILE A 46 -5.22 10.02 17.08
N GLY A 47 -4.67 11.20 17.35
CA GLY A 47 -5.38 12.47 17.18
C GLY A 47 -5.56 12.86 15.71
N ARG A 48 -6.69 13.50 15.37
CA ARG A 48 -7.02 13.94 13.99
C ARG A 48 -5.93 14.79 13.33
N LYS A 49 -5.36 15.76 14.06
CA LYS A 49 -4.30 16.64 13.54
C LYS A 49 -3.02 15.86 13.21
N LYS A 50 -2.62 14.94 14.10
CA LYS A 50 -1.46 14.06 13.88
C LYS A 50 -1.70 13.15 12.68
N LEU A 51 -2.87 12.53 12.57
CA LEU A 51 -3.21 11.70 11.42
C LEU A 51 -3.20 12.48 10.10
N SER A 52 -3.74 13.71 10.08
CA SER A 52 -3.69 14.59 8.91
C SER A 52 -2.24 14.88 8.48
N ALA A 53 -1.37 15.15 9.46
CA ALA A 53 0.05 15.39 9.23
C ALA A 53 0.78 14.13 8.75
N GLU A 54 0.46 12.94 9.26
CA GLU A 54 1.05 11.67 8.78
C GLU A 54 0.62 11.40 7.33
N LEU A 55 -0.67 11.56 7.02
CA LEU A 55 -1.24 11.38 5.69
C LEU A 55 -0.86 12.47 4.67
N GLY A 56 -0.41 13.64 5.12
CA GLY A 56 -0.01 14.73 4.21
C GLY A 56 -1.13 15.47 3.53
N ILE A 57 -2.35 15.28 4.04
CA ILE A 57 -3.55 15.93 3.50
C ILE A 57 -4.00 17.03 4.46
N GLY A 58 -4.69 18.03 3.93
CA GLY A 58 -5.25 19.10 4.75
C GLY A 58 -6.32 18.58 5.71
N GLU A 59 -6.51 19.25 6.85
CA GLU A 59 -7.42 18.79 7.91
C GLU A 59 -8.87 18.60 7.43
N GLY A 60 -9.31 19.39 6.45
CA GLY A 60 -10.62 19.23 5.80
C GLY A 60 -10.74 17.91 5.03
N SER A 61 -9.71 17.54 4.26
CA SER A 61 -9.64 16.26 3.54
C SER A 61 -9.59 15.08 4.53
N ALA A 62 -8.76 15.19 5.58
CA ALA A 62 -8.69 14.17 6.62
C ALA A 62 -10.04 13.99 7.32
N ARG A 63 -10.75 15.09 7.64
CA ARG A 63 -12.10 15.03 8.22
C ARG A 63 -13.09 14.33 7.31
N SER A 64 -13.05 14.62 6.00
CA SER A 64 -13.91 13.98 5.00
C SER A 64 -13.63 12.47 4.90
N LEU A 65 -12.36 12.07 4.82
CA LEU A 65 -11.95 10.67 4.81
C LEU A 65 -12.43 9.93 6.07
N LEU A 66 -12.15 10.49 7.24
CA LEU A 66 -12.55 9.90 8.53
C LEU A 66 -14.07 9.76 8.68
N ALA A 67 -14.83 10.75 8.18
CA ALA A 67 -16.30 10.67 8.20
C ALA A 67 -16.83 9.52 7.35
N ARG A 68 -16.19 9.23 6.20
CA ARG A 68 -16.53 8.09 5.34
C ARG A 68 -16.17 6.77 6.01
N LEU A 69 -14.96 6.64 6.54
CA LEU A 69 -14.53 5.44 7.26
C LEU A 69 -15.39 5.14 8.49
N LYS A 70 -15.83 6.18 9.23
CA LYS A 70 -16.79 6.04 10.33
C LYS A 70 -18.16 5.55 9.84
N ARG A 71 -18.67 6.09 8.71
CA ARG A 71 -19.95 5.66 8.14
C ARG A 71 -19.92 4.21 7.68
N LEU A 72 -18.77 3.75 7.20
CA LEU A 72 -18.51 2.35 6.87
C LEU A 72 -18.34 1.45 8.11
N GLY A 73 -18.43 2.02 9.32
CA GLY A 73 -18.34 1.25 10.55
C GLY A 73 -16.94 0.76 10.88
N LEU A 74 -15.87 1.34 10.31
CA LEU A 74 -14.50 0.85 10.52
C LEU A 74 -13.77 1.52 11.70
N LEU A 75 -14.25 2.68 12.16
CA LEU A 75 -13.56 3.53 13.13
C LEU A 75 -14.45 3.94 14.30
N ASP A 76 -13.84 3.97 15.48
CA ASP A 76 -14.36 4.67 16.65
C ASP A 76 -13.65 6.02 16.83
N ILE A 77 -14.45 7.06 17.11
CA ILE A 77 -13.94 8.42 17.34
C ILE A 77 -14.34 8.82 18.76
N SER A 78 -13.35 9.03 19.63
CA SER A 78 -13.55 9.45 21.01
C SER A 78 -12.70 10.67 21.38
N LYS A 79 -12.86 11.18 22.60
CA LYS A 79 -11.97 12.21 23.17
C LYS A 79 -10.50 11.77 23.21
N LYS A 80 -10.23 10.45 23.30
CA LYS A 80 -8.87 9.88 23.33
C LYS A 80 -8.22 9.85 21.95
N GLY A 81 -9.01 9.89 20.87
CA GLY A 81 -8.52 9.82 19.50
C GLY A 81 -9.35 8.89 18.61
N LEU A 82 -8.76 8.58 17.46
CA LEU A 82 -9.26 7.67 16.43
C LEU A 82 -8.69 6.27 16.68
N MET A 83 -9.53 5.27 16.60
CA MET A 83 -9.17 3.85 16.71
C MET A 83 -9.92 3.06 15.65
N LEU A 84 -9.34 1.97 15.16
CA LEU A 84 -10.10 0.92 14.50
C LEU A 84 -11.02 0.28 15.53
N ASN A 85 -12.22 -0.08 15.09
CA ASN A 85 -13.06 -0.99 15.85
C ASN A 85 -12.88 -2.43 15.33
N LYS A 86 -13.64 -3.39 15.88
CA LYS A 86 -13.57 -4.80 15.47
C LYS A 86 -13.77 -5.02 13.97
N GLN A 87 -14.63 -4.23 13.32
CA GLN A 87 -14.86 -4.35 11.87
C GLN A 87 -13.67 -3.79 11.07
N GLY A 88 -13.07 -2.68 11.53
CA GLY A 88 -11.84 -2.14 10.95
C GLY A 88 -10.64 -3.10 11.04
N GLU A 89 -10.47 -3.73 12.21
CA GLU A 89 -9.42 -4.74 12.43
C GLU A 89 -9.62 -5.97 11.55
N GLU A 90 -10.85 -6.50 11.47
CA GLU A 90 -11.18 -7.62 10.60
C GLU A 90 -11.02 -7.28 9.11
N PHE A 91 -11.32 -6.04 8.71
CA PHE A 91 -11.07 -5.57 7.36
C PHE A 91 -9.57 -5.60 7.03
N LEU A 92 -8.70 -5.07 7.90
CA LEU A 92 -7.24 -5.13 7.68
C LEU A 92 -6.72 -6.57 7.69
N LYS A 93 -7.26 -7.43 8.55
CA LYS A 93 -6.90 -8.85 8.57
C LYS A 93 -7.24 -9.52 7.24
N ARG A 94 -8.40 -9.24 6.66
CA ARG A 94 -8.75 -9.73 5.31
C ARG A 94 -7.86 -9.11 4.24
N LEU A 95 -7.63 -7.80 4.30
CA LEU A 95 -6.74 -7.10 3.36
C LEU A 95 -5.32 -7.72 3.35
N SER A 96 -4.85 -8.24 4.49
CA SER A 96 -3.56 -8.92 4.59
C SER A 96 -3.41 -10.18 3.72
N LEU A 97 -4.54 -10.74 3.25
CA LEU A 97 -4.56 -11.84 2.29
C LEU A 97 -4.26 -11.39 0.86
N LEU A 98 -4.37 -10.09 0.57
CA LEU A 98 -4.05 -9.48 -0.72
C LEU A 98 -2.71 -8.74 -0.67
N ILE A 99 -2.51 -7.89 0.34
CA ILE A 99 -1.33 -7.02 0.47
C ILE A 99 -0.80 -6.96 1.90
N SER A 100 0.50 -6.85 2.09
CA SER A 100 1.07 -6.56 3.42
C SER A 100 0.81 -5.10 3.83
N PRO A 101 0.99 -4.74 5.11
CA PRO A 101 1.25 -3.35 5.47
C PRO A 101 2.48 -2.81 4.72
N PRO A 102 2.51 -1.50 4.40
CA PRO A 102 3.70 -0.86 3.86
C PRO A 102 4.84 -0.94 4.89
N LYS A 103 6.03 -1.33 4.46
CA LYS A 103 7.20 -1.48 5.33
C LYS A 103 8.37 -0.66 4.81
N ARG A 104 8.94 0.15 5.68
CA ARG A 104 10.13 0.95 5.39
C ARG A 104 11.34 0.04 5.29
N VAL A 105 12.09 0.11 4.20
CA VAL A 105 13.20 -0.79 3.91
C VAL A 105 14.41 0.00 3.39
N SER A 106 15.60 -0.58 3.55
CA SER A 106 16.79 -0.14 2.83
C SER A 106 16.92 -0.98 1.57
N ALA A 107 16.90 -0.34 0.40
CA ALA A 107 16.90 -1.02 -0.88
C ALA A 107 17.71 -0.23 -1.93
N GLU A 108 18.74 0.49 -1.51
CA GLU A 108 19.42 1.53 -2.30
C GLU A 108 19.90 1.03 -3.68
N LYS A 109 20.43 -0.20 -3.77
CA LYS A 109 20.94 -0.76 -5.04
C LYS A 109 19.84 -1.16 -6.03
N ILE A 110 18.60 -1.32 -5.57
CA ILE A 110 17.45 -1.74 -6.38
C ILE A 110 16.33 -0.69 -6.42
N ALA A 111 16.54 0.45 -5.76
CA ALA A 111 15.62 1.57 -5.66
C ALA A 111 16.03 2.73 -6.57
N ILE A 112 15.07 3.55 -6.97
CA ILE A 112 15.30 4.73 -7.84
C ILE A 112 15.69 5.97 -7.00
N SER A 113 15.26 6.03 -5.74
CA SER A 113 15.53 7.14 -4.82
C SER A 113 15.88 6.60 -3.43
N ARG A 114 16.33 7.48 -2.54
CA ARG A 114 16.93 7.15 -1.23
C ARG A 114 15.95 6.50 -0.27
N ILE A 115 14.69 6.93 -0.27
CA ILE A 115 13.69 6.38 0.65
C ILE A 115 12.86 5.32 -0.07
N SER A 116 12.79 4.12 0.51
CA SER A 116 12.10 2.98 -0.06
C SER A 116 11.08 2.39 0.91
N THR A 117 9.89 2.11 0.41
CA THR A 117 8.86 1.37 1.14
C THR A 117 8.42 0.17 0.32
N ALA A 118 8.48 -1.01 0.92
CA ALA A 118 8.04 -2.25 0.34
C ALA A 118 6.59 -2.56 0.69
N ILE A 119 5.86 -3.12 -0.27
CA ILE A 119 4.58 -3.79 -0.02
C ILE A 119 4.56 -5.09 -0.82
N LEU A 120 4.18 -6.18 -0.15
CA LEU A 120 3.98 -7.48 -0.79
C LEU A 120 2.55 -7.57 -1.31
N VAL A 121 2.37 -8.08 -2.52
CA VAL A 121 1.08 -8.32 -3.15
C VAL A 121 0.98 -9.80 -3.54
N ARG A 122 -0.07 -10.47 -3.05
CA ARG A 122 -0.19 -11.93 -3.16
C ARG A 122 -0.71 -12.37 -4.52
N GLY A 123 -0.06 -13.36 -5.14
CA GLY A 123 -0.58 -14.05 -6.33
C GLY A 123 -0.80 -13.18 -7.57
N VAL A 124 0.03 -12.14 -7.79
CA VAL A 124 -0.10 -11.21 -8.92
C VAL A 124 1.17 -11.09 -9.79
N ALA A 125 2.18 -11.96 -9.60
CA ALA A 125 3.44 -11.90 -10.36
C ALA A 125 3.21 -11.80 -11.89
N GLU A 126 2.29 -12.60 -12.43
CA GLU A 126 1.95 -12.59 -13.86
C GLU A 126 1.35 -11.26 -14.36
N LYS A 127 0.76 -10.45 -13.45
CA LYS A 127 0.16 -9.15 -13.76
C LYS A 127 1.16 -7.99 -13.77
N VAL A 128 2.41 -8.25 -13.38
CA VAL A 128 3.47 -7.23 -13.33
C VAL A 128 3.88 -6.79 -14.73
N GLY A 129 4.00 -7.73 -15.68
CA GLY A 129 4.54 -7.44 -17.00
C GLY A 129 5.93 -6.82 -16.91
N ASN A 130 6.11 -5.62 -17.48
CA ASN A 130 7.36 -4.87 -17.43
C ASN A 130 7.42 -3.82 -16.29
N GLY A 131 6.45 -3.82 -15.36
CA GLY A 131 6.44 -2.91 -14.21
C GLY A 131 6.07 -1.45 -14.49
N MET A 132 5.88 -1.03 -15.75
CA MET A 132 5.55 0.37 -16.07
C MET A 132 4.25 0.83 -15.42
N ARG A 133 3.21 -0.02 -15.46
CA ARG A 133 1.91 0.29 -14.84
C ARG A 133 2.02 0.51 -13.32
N VAL A 134 2.93 -0.20 -12.65
CA VAL A 134 3.20 -0.05 -11.21
C VAL A 134 3.92 1.27 -10.95
N ARG A 135 4.95 1.57 -11.75
CA ARG A 135 5.72 2.81 -11.68
C ARG A 135 4.82 4.03 -11.89
N ASP A 136 4.02 4.04 -12.95
CA ASP A 136 3.18 5.19 -13.29
C ASP A 136 2.12 5.44 -12.21
N ALA A 137 1.54 4.37 -11.64
CA ALA A 137 0.66 4.47 -10.49
C ALA A 137 1.37 5.05 -9.26
N ALA A 138 2.60 4.62 -8.95
CA ALA A 138 3.37 5.16 -7.84
C ALA A 138 3.71 6.65 -8.03
N VAL A 139 4.18 7.03 -9.24
CA VAL A 139 4.52 8.42 -9.58
C VAL A 139 3.30 9.33 -9.50
N SER A 140 2.11 8.84 -9.87
CA SER A 140 0.85 9.60 -9.73
C SER A 140 0.53 9.99 -8.28
N GLN A 141 1.12 9.29 -7.29
CA GLN A 141 0.97 9.59 -5.86
C GLN A 141 2.14 10.38 -5.26
N GLY A 142 3.03 10.92 -6.10
CA GLY A 142 4.17 11.74 -5.67
C GLY A 142 5.45 10.95 -5.38
N ALA A 143 5.46 9.63 -5.59
CA ALA A 143 6.70 8.87 -5.55
C ALA A 143 7.64 9.27 -6.70
N SER A 144 8.94 9.15 -6.50
CA SER A 144 9.94 9.32 -7.57
C SER A 144 9.91 8.17 -8.56
N GLY A 145 9.41 7.00 -8.15
CA GLY A 145 9.27 5.82 -8.98
C GLY A 145 8.88 4.59 -8.17
N ALA A 146 8.85 3.43 -8.84
CA ALA A 146 8.74 2.15 -8.17
C ALA A 146 9.55 1.07 -8.88
N THR A 147 10.13 0.17 -8.10
CA THR A 147 10.74 -1.08 -8.57
C THR A 147 9.81 -2.23 -8.21
N THR A 148 9.66 -3.21 -9.12
CA THR A 148 8.85 -4.40 -8.84
C THR A 148 9.74 -5.63 -8.85
N LEU A 149 9.58 -6.49 -7.87
CA LEU A 149 10.18 -7.82 -7.80
C LEU A 149 9.06 -8.86 -7.87
N ILE A 150 9.32 -10.00 -8.51
CA ILE A 150 8.39 -11.14 -8.58
C ILE A 150 9.06 -12.38 -8.00
N PHE A 151 8.33 -13.15 -7.20
CA PHE A 151 8.85 -14.39 -6.64
C PHE A 151 8.40 -15.56 -7.51
N MET A 152 9.31 -16.08 -8.34
CA MET A 152 9.05 -17.18 -9.25
C MET A 152 10.24 -18.15 -9.32
N GLY A 153 9.95 -19.44 -9.43
CA GLY A 153 10.96 -20.49 -9.45
C GLY A 153 11.78 -20.52 -8.15
N GLY A 154 11.18 -20.12 -7.03
CA GLY A 154 11.85 -20.07 -5.72
C GLY A 154 12.85 -18.92 -5.56
N LYS A 155 12.81 -17.89 -6.41
CA LYS A 155 13.74 -16.75 -6.39
C LYS A 155 13.01 -15.43 -6.61
N LEU A 156 13.52 -14.34 -6.04
CA LEU A 156 13.12 -13.00 -6.47
C LEU A 156 13.78 -12.61 -7.80
N GLN A 157 12.96 -12.13 -8.73
CA GLN A 157 13.37 -11.62 -10.04
C GLN A 157 12.96 -10.16 -10.16
N ILE A 158 13.78 -9.35 -10.81
CA ILE A 158 13.47 -7.96 -11.17
C ILE A 158 13.29 -7.93 -12.69
N PRO A 159 12.06 -7.74 -13.21
CA PRO A 159 11.81 -7.74 -14.65
C PRO A 159 12.73 -6.79 -15.42
N GLY A 160 13.47 -7.34 -16.38
CA GLY A 160 14.42 -6.59 -17.21
C GLY A 160 15.76 -6.25 -16.55
N VAL A 161 15.98 -6.64 -15.29
CA VAL A 161 17.22 -6.33 -14.54
C VAL A 161 17.91 -7.58 -14.03
N SER A 162 17.20 -8.48 -13.36
CA SER A 162 17.79 -9.68 -12.74
C SER A 162 16.80 -10.86 -12.72
N GLN A 163 17.30 -12.06 -12.99
CA GLN A 163 16.55 -13.32 -12.85
C GLN A 163 16.83 -14.01 -11.50
N ASP A 164 17.77 -13.50 -10.72
CA ASP A 164 18.18 -14.01 -9.41
C ASP A 164 18.68 -12.85 -8.55
N ALA A 165 17.73 -12.04 -8.09
CA ALA A 165 18.02 -10.81 -7.37
C ALA A 165 18.62 -11.08 -5.97
N GLU A 166 18.37 -12.27 -5.42
CA GLU A 166 18.99 -12.71 -4.16
C GLU A 166 20.49 -12.92 -4.30
N THR A 167 20.96 -13.32 -5.49
CA THR A 167 22.39 -13.43 -5.79
C THR A 167 23.00 -12.09 -6.19
N ASP A 168 22.29 -11.30 -7.00
CA ASP A 168 22.81 -10.03 -7.54
C ASP A 168 22.81 -8.89 -6.50
N PHE A 169 21.84 -8.91 -5.56
CA PHE A 169 21.63 -7.88 -4.54
C PHE A 169 21.33 -8.50 -3.17
N PRO A 170 22.26 -9.31 -2.61
CA PRO A 170 21.98 -10.20 -1.48
C PRO A 170 21.57 -9.45 -0.20
N GLU A 171 22.14 -8.27 0.06
CA GLU A 171 21.83 -7.48 1.26
C GLU A 171 20.41 -6.92 1.21
N GLU A 172 20.07 -6.24 0.11
CA GLU A 172 18.77 -5.60 -0.08
C GLU A 172 17.66 -6.64 -0.22
N VAL A 173 17.89 -7.66 -1.04
CA VAL A 173 16.86 -8.65 -1.37
C VAL A 173 16.70 -9.68 -0.25
N GLY A 174 17.79 -10.09 0.41
CA GLY A 174 17.73 -10.99 1.56
C GLY A 174 16.85 -10.41 2.69
N SER A 175 17.03 -9.13 3.02
CA SER A 175 16.17 -8.44 4.00
C SER A 175 14.70 -8.46 3.58
N LEU A 176 14.39 -8.22 2.30
CA LEU A 176 13.00 -8.28 1.81
C LEU A 176 12.39 -9.67 1.96
N VAL A 177 13.14 -10.74 1.67
CA VAL A 177 12.67 -12.12 1.81
C VAL A 177 12.36 -12.45 3.27
N GLU A 178 13.27 -12.12 4.18
CA GLU A 178 13.08 -12.37 5.62
C GLU A 178 11.86 -11.64 6.18
N GLU A 179 11.69 -10.39 5.78
CA GLU A 179 10.67 -9.50 6.32
C GLU A 179 9.28 -9.74 5.74
N LEU A 180 9.18 -9.97 4.43
CA LEU A 180 7.90 -10.06 3.73
C LEU A 180 7.46 -11.51 3.51
N LYS A 181 8.40 -12.46 3.51
CA LYS A 181 8.14 -13.89 3.30
C LYS A 181 7.29 -14.12 2.04
N PRO A 182 7.80 -13.69 0.85
CA PRO A 182 7.11 -13.91 -0.40
C PRO A 182 6.97 -15.41 -0.67
N ARG A 183 5.95 -15.76 -1.45
CA ARG A 183 5.70 -17.13 -1.93
C ARG A 183 5.56 -17.11 -3.44
N GLU A 184 5.61 -18.29 -4.04
CA GLU A 184 5.46 -18.46 -5.50
C GLU A 184 4.24 -17.70 -6.04
N GLY A 185 4.48 -16.84 -7.03
CA GLY A 185 3.46 -16.00 -7.66
C GLY A 185 3.21 -14.66 -6.98
N ASP A 186 3.88 -14.34 -5.87
CA ASP A 186 3.79 -13.03 -5.23
C ASP A 186 4.65 -11.97 -5.94
N ALA A 187 4.30 -10.70 -5.74
CA ALA A 187 5.11 -9.56 -6.17
C ALA A 187 5.42 -8.64 -4.98
N ILE A 188 6.62 -8.05 -4.97
CA ILE A 188 7.02 -6.99 -4.04
C ILE A 188 7.13 -5.69 -4.82
N ILE A 189 6.50 -4.64 -4.32
CA ILE A 189 6.58 -3.31 -4.90
C ILE A 189 7.37 -2.43 -3.94
N LEU A 190 8.45 -1.86 -4.45
CA LEU A 190 9.26 -0.85 -3.77
C LEU A 190 8.83 0.52 -4.28
N GLY A 191 7.97 1.22 -3.53
CA GLY A 191 7.72 2.63 -3.75
C GLY A 191 8.91 3.45 -3.27
N THR A 192 9.43 4.35 -4.12
CA THR A 192 10.65 5.11 -3.82
C THR A 192 10.43 6.61 -3.95
N ALA A 193 10.92 7.41 -3.01
CA ALA A 193 10.72 8.85 -3.01
C ALA A 193 11.77 9.61 -2.18
N GLU A 194 11.65 10.94 -2.12
CA GLU A 194 12.43 11.80 -1.22
C GLU A 194 11.79 11.96 0.18
N ARG A 195 10.56 11.44 0.37
CA ARG A 195 9.83 11.47 1.64
C ARG A 195 9.15 10.13 1.90
N TRP A 196 9.17 9.67 3.16
CA TRP A 196 8.53 8.41 3.59
C TRP A 196 7.08 8.28 3.13
N ARG A 197 6.28 9.33 3.32
CA ARG A 197 4.86 9.32 2.93
C ARG A 197 4.67 9.05 1.44
N ASP A 198 5.47 9.70 0.60
CA ASP A 198 5.32 9.61 -0.85
C ASP A 198 5.74 8.20 -1.34
N ALA A 199 6.76 7.61 -0.71
CA ALA A 199 7.15 6.22 -0.92
C ALA A 199 6.06 5.23 -0.45
N GLU A 200 5.46 5.45 0.72
CA GLU A 200 4.37 4.63 1.27
C GLU A 200 3.12 4.68 0.39
N LEU A 201 2.69 5.88 -0.03
CA LEU A 201 1.54 6.07 -0.92
C LEU A 201 1.81 5.48 -2.32
N GLY A 202 3.05 5.62 -2.82
CA GLY A 202 3.48 5.06 -4.09
C GLY A 202 3.46 3.53 -4.10
N ALA A 203 3.97 2.90 -3.03
CA ALA A 203 3.94 1.45 -2.88
C ALA A 203 2.49 0.93 -2.87
N ILE A 204 1.61 1.57 -2.08
CA ILE A 204 0.18 1.22 -2.04
C ILE A 204 -0.47 1.38 -3.41
N ALA A 205 -0.20 2.48 -4.13
CA ALA A 205 -0.78 2.72 -5.45
C ALA A 205 -0.36 1.66 -6.47
N GLY A 206 0.93 1.29 -6.46
CA GLY A 206 1.42 0.20 -7.26
C GLY A 206 0.70 -1.11 -6.96
N ALA A 207 0.45 -1.39 -5.68
CA ALA A 207 -0.23 -2.61 -5.26
C ALA A 207 -1.69 -2.66 -5.73
N LEU A 208 -2.43 -1.56 -5.56
CA LEU A 208 -3.81 -1.44 -6.03
C LEU A 208 -3.89 -1.59 -7.56
N SER A 209 -2.93 -1.00 -8.28
CA SER A 209 -2.80 -1.13 -9.74
C SER A 209 -2.63 -2.58 -10.20
N LEU A 210 -1.80 -3.38 -9.53
CA LEU A 210 -1.67 -4.82 -9.83
C LEU A 210 -2.94 -5.62 -9.51
N LEU A 211 -3.65 -5.24 -8.46
CA LEU A 211 -4.94 -5.83 -8.10
C LEU A 211 -6.07 -5.41 -9.05
N GLY A 212 -5.85 -4.42 -9.92
CA GLY A 212 -6.84 -3.91 -10.86
C GLY A 212 -7.93 -3.07 -10.19
N VAL A 213 -7.61 -2.45 -9.06
CA VAL A 213 -8.51 -1.59 -8.28
C VAL A 213 -7.84 -0.24 -8.01
N GLY A 214 -8.63 0.75 -7.61
CA GLY A 214 -8.15 2.12 -7.37
C GLY A 214 -8.72 3.14 -8.36
N TRP A 215 -8.35 4.41 -8.16
CA TRP A 215 -8.70 5.56 -8.98
C TRP A 215 -7.74 6.72 -8.67
#